data_AF-A0A7V9KUU6-F1
#
_entry.id   AF-A0A7V9KUU6-F1
#
_cell.length_a   1.000
_cell.length_b   1.000
_cell.length_c   1.000
_cell.angle_alpha   90.00
_cell.angle_beta   90.00
_cell.angle_gamma   90.00
#
_symmetry.space_group_name_H-M   'P 1'
#
loop_
_entity.id
_entity.type
_entity.pdbx_description
1 polymer ?
#
loop_
_entity_poly.entity_id
_entity_poly.type
_entity_poly.pdbx_seq_one_letter_code
_entity_poly.pdbx_strand_id
1 'polypeptide(L)'
;MSSSRSLVTSDGITRAEAACILAVHVATVDRMIRRGGLSRGRKFATAQLSREQVEQLALSTRPVRHLVAGDYWVSRKGAAAVLGVSERRVTQLTDAGRVPYVEHRDGWRLYRREQIEVVGNARRTRFQTTQGKRVPVPRRASPGWRRNASATAPTTYTRPRCTSEAET
;
A
#
# COMPACT_ATOMS: atom_id res chain seq x y z
N MET A 1 7.60 -8.04 24.20
CA MET A 1 6.19 -7.59 24.12
C MET A 1 6.20 -6.18 23.53
N SER A 2 6.05 -6.09 22.20
CA SER A 2 6.12 -4.81 21.48
C SER A 2 4.80 -4.09 21.61
N SER A 3 4.76 -3.05 22.44
CA SER A 3 3.64 -2.11 22.50
C SER A 3 3.62 -1.29 21.22
N SER A 4 2.85 -1.74 20.24
CA SER A 4 2.50 -0.98 19.05
C SER A 4 1.77 0.28 19.51
N ARG A 5 2.45 1.44 19.51
CA ARG A 5 1.83 2.76 19.65
C ARG A 5 0.79 2.89 18.53
N SER A 6 -0.48 2.66 18.85
CA SER A 6 -1.57 3.07 17.97
C SER A 6 -1.52 4.59 17.94
N LEU A 7 -1.16 5.15 16.79
CA LEU A 7 -1.41 6.54 16.50
C LEU A 7 -2.94 6.68 16.57
N VAL A 8 -3.44 7.21 17.68
CA VAL A 8 -4.86 7.47 17.90
C VAL A 8 -5.24 8.63 17.00
N THR A 9 -5.40 8.35 15.71
CA THR A 9 -6.14 9.21 14.79
C THR A 9 -7.55 9.26 15.33
N SER A 10 -7.94 10.44 15.79
CA SER A 10 -9.31 10.73 16.22
C SER A 10 -10.20 10.83 15.00
N ASP A 11 -10.33 9.74 14.24
CA ASP A 11 -11.11 9.64 13.02
C ASP A 11 -12.56 9.30 13.38
N GLY A 12 -13.23 10.25 14.00
CA GLY A 12 -14.68 10.22 14.10
C GLY A 12 -15.28 10.35 12.71
N ILE A 13 -16.01 9.32 12.26
CA ILE A 13 -16.70 9.35 10.96
C ILE A 13 -18.20 9.63 11.12
N THR A 14 -18.76 10.23 10.08
CA THR A 14 -20.19 10.52 9.98
C THR A 14 -20.98 9.25 9.66
N ARG A 15 -22.30 9.30 9.86
CA ARG A 15 -23.19 8.17 9.55
C ARG A 15 -23.25 7.88 8.05
N ALA A 16 -23.14 8.92 7.21
CA ALA A 16 -23.11 8.77 5.77
C ALA A 16 -21.83 8.05 5.31
N GLU A 17 -20.67 8.45 5.85
CA GLU A 17 -19.41 7.74 5.58
C GLU A 17 -19.45 6.30 6.07
N ALA A 18 -19.99 6.05 7.28
CA ALA A 18 -20.14 4.70 7.78
C ALA A 18 -21.05 3.83 6.90
N ALA A 19 -22.14 4.42 6.39
CA ALA A 19 -23.04 3.79 5.44
C ALA A 19 -22.32 3.42 4.14
N CYS A 20 -21.47 4.30 3.62
CA CYS A 20 -20.63 4.03 2.45
C CYS A 20 -19.63 2.89 2.70
N ILE A 21 -18.93 2.89 3.84
CA ILE A 21 -17.94 1.85 4.19
C ILE A 21 -18.60 0.47 4.32
N LEU A 22 -19.77 0.42 4.96
CA LEU A 22 -20.57 -0.81 5.09
C LEU A 22 -21.35 -1.14 3.82
N ALA A 23 -21.38 -0.20 2.86
CA ALA A 23 -22.28 -0.10 1.72
C ALA A 23 -23.71 -0.60 2.05
N VAL A 24 -24.29 0.02 3.08
CA VAL A 24 -25.68 -0.12 3.49
C VAL A 24 -26.36 1.24 3.47
N HIS A 25 -27.69 1.28 3.53
CA HIS A 25 -28.40 2.54 3.68
C HIS A 25 -28.14 3.19 5.06
N VAL A 26 -28.13 4.52 5.14
CA VAL A 26 -27.87 5.27 6.39
C VAL A 26 -28.83 4.86 7.52
N ALA A 27 -30.10 4.58 7.20
CA ALA A 27 -31.09 4.09 8.17
C ALA A 27 -30.70 2.74 8.79
N THR A 28 -29.99 1.87 8.05
CA THR A 28 -29.47 0.61 8.57
C THR A 28 -28.36 0.85 9.58
N VAL A 29 -27.52 1.85 9.35
CA VAL A 29 -26.48 2.27 10.31
C VAL A 29 -27.13 2.76 11.61
N ASP A 30 -28.17 3.59 11.53
CA ASP A 30 -28.92 4.03 12.72
C ASP A 30 -29.52 2.85 13.50
N ARG A 31 -30.05 1.85 12.78
CA ARG A 31 -30.55 0.61 13.39
C ARG A 31 -29.43 -0.17 14.09
N MET A 32 -28.25 -0.28 13.49
CA MET A 32 -27.08 -0.94 14.10
C MET A 32 -26.63 -0.21 15.37
N ILE A 33 -26.63 1.13 15.37
CA ILE A 33 -26.31 1.92 16.56
C ILE A 33 -27.32 1.68 17.68
N ARG A 34 -28.63 1.71 17.38
CA ARG A 34 -29.69 1.47 18.37
C ARG A 34 -29.64 0.07 18.97
N ARG A 35 -29.22 -0.93 18.17
CA ARG A 35 -29.01 -2.32 18.62
C ARG A 35 -27.70 -2.53 19.38
N GLY A 36 -26.86 -1.50 19.51
CA GLY A 36 -25.56 -1.60 20.17
C GLY A 36 -24.44 -2.25 19.34
N GLY A 37 -24.65 -2.50 18.05
CA GLY A 37 -23.63 -3.07 17.17
C GLY A 37 -22.53 -2.08 16.77
N LEU A 38 -22.81 -0.78 16.84
CA LEU A 38 -21.83 0.31 16.66
C LEU A 38 -21.86 1.22 17.87
N SER A 39 -20.70 1.46 18.47
CA SER A 39 -20.56 2.30 19.64
C SER A 39 -20.35 3.75 19.22
N ARG A 40 -21.07 4.67 19.87
CA ARG A 40 -20.78 6.10 19.74
C ARG A 40 -19.54 6.43 20.55
N GLY A 41 -18.58 7.14 19.96
CA GLY A 41 -17.41 7.59 20.69
C GLY A 41 -17.82 8.53 21.82
N ARG A 42 -17.56 8.17 23.08
CA ARG A 42 -17.85 9.03 24.24
C ARG A 42 -17.04 10.33 24.25
N LYS A 43 -15.94 10.37 23.48
CA LYS A 43 -14.98 11.48 23.45
C LYS A 43 -15.38 12.64 22.54
N PHE A 44 -16.35 12.45 21.65
CA PHE A 44 -16.77 13.48 20.71
C PHE A 44 -18.16 13.98 21.10
N ALA A 45 -18.30 15.30 21.34
CA ALA A 45 -19.58 15.93 21.65
C ALA A 45 -20.59 15.77 20.50
N THR A 46 -20.10 15.60 19.28
CA THR A 46 -20.86 15.16 18.12
C THR A 46 -20.86 13.64 18.08
N ALA A 47 -22.02 13.03 17.80
CA ALA A 47 -22.23 11.57 17.75
C ALA A 47 -21.45 10.88 16.61
N GLN A 48 -20.13 10.96 16.65
CA GLN A 48 -19.21 10.40 15.68
C GLN A 48 -18.99 8.91 15.99
N LEU A 49 -18.98 8.12 14.93
CA LEU A 49 -18.70 6.69 14.99
C LEU A 49 -17.19 6.48 14.91
N SER A 50 -16.68 5.48 15.61
CA SER A 50 -15.27 5.08 15.43
C SER A 50 -15.10 4.47 14.04
N ARG A 51 -14.26 5.08 13.20
CA ARG A 51 -13.91 4.54 11.88
C ARG A 51 -13.43 3.11 11.96
N GLU A 52 -12.54 2.83 12.91
CA GLU A 52 -11.97 1.49 13.13
C GLU A 52 -13.05 0.45 13.41
N GLN A 53 -14.01 0.77 14.28
CA GLN A 53 -15.10 -0.14 14.60
C GLN A 53 -15.99 -0.43 13.39
N VAL A 54 -16.29 0.60 12.58
CA VAL A 54 -17.09 0.46 11.37
C VAL A 54 -16.36 -0.40 10.33
N GLU A 55 -15.06 -0.21 10.18
CA GLU A 55 -14.25 -1.04 9.29
C GLU A 55 -14.16 -2.49 9.74
N GLN A 56 -13.92 -2.73 11.04
CA GLN A 56 -13.94 -4.07 11.62
C GLN A 56 -15.29 -4.77 11.38
N LEU A 57 -16.39 -4.04 11.58
CA LEU A 57 -17.72 -4.56 11.28
C LEU A 57 -17.88 -4.88 9.78
N ALA A 58 -17.41 -4.00 8.89
CA ALA A 58 -17.45 -4.22 7.44
C ALA A 58 -16.70 -5.51 7.05
N LEU A 59 -15.52 -5.73 7.61
CA LEU A 59 -14.69 -6.92 7.38
C LEU A 59 -15.33 -8.20 7.93
N SER A 60 -16.04 -8.12 9.05
CA SER A 60 -16.73 -9.29 9.62
C SER A 60 -18.01 -9.68 8.86
N THR A 61 -18.71 -8.67 8.32
CA THR A 61 -20.07 -8.86 7.79
C THR A 61 -20.10 -9.24 6.31
N ARG A 62 -19.17 -8.72 5.50
CA ARG A 62 -19.24 -8.86 4.03
C ARG A 62 -18.42 -10.04 3.51
N PRO A 63 -18.98 -10.87 2.62
CA PRO A 63 -18.16 -11.71 1.75
C PRO A 63 -17.39 -10.82 0.76
N VAL A 64 -16.09 -11.10 0.59
CA VAL A 64 -15.16 -10.37 -0.30
C VAL A 64 -15.70 -10.21 -1.73
N ARG A 65 -16.61 -11.11 -2.17
CA ARG A 65 -17.22 -11.11 -3.49
C ARG A 65 -18.04 -9.85 -3.82
N HIS A 66 -18.45 -9.07 -2.81
CA HIS A 66 -19.20 -7.82 -3.00
C HIS A 66 -18.34 -6.55 -2.94
N LEU A 67 -17.00 -6.66 -3.02
CA LEU A 67 -16.12 -5.52 -3.20
C LEU A 67 -16.17 -5.08 -4.68
N VAL A 68 -17.18 -4.29 -5.02
CA VAL A 68 -17.42 -3.77 -6.36
C VAL A 68 -16.45 -2.62 -6.65
N ALA A 69 -16.10 -2.44 -7.93
CA ALA A 69 -15.26 -1.35 -8.40
C ALA A 69 -15.84 0.02 -7.99
N GLY A 70 -15.20 0.68 -7.02
CA GLY A 70 -15.70 1.92 -6.41
C GLY A 70 -15.65 1.90 -4.88
N ASP A 71 -15.57 0.70 -4.29
CA ASP A 71 -15.60 0.51 -2.85
C ASP A 71 -14.36 1.04 -2.12
N TYR A 72 -14.57 1.42 -0.86
CA TYR A 72 -13.55 1.86 0.11
C TYR A 72 -12.34 0.89 0.18
N TRP A 73 -12.60 -0.40 -0.03
CA TRP A 73 -11.60 -1.46 -0.09
C TRP A 73 -11.35 -1.90 -1.53
N VAL A 74 -10.08 -2.04 -1.88
CA VAL A 74 -9.64 -2.59 -3.17
C VAL A 74 -8.81 -3.85 -2.98
N SER A 75 -8.98 -4.79 -3.90
CA SER A 75 -8.14 -6.00 -3.97
C SER A 75 -6.73 -5.65 -4.44
N ARG A 76 -5.80 -6.63 -4.39
CA ARG A 76 -4.44 -6.48 -4.92
C ARG A 76 -4.42 -6.04 -6.39
N LYS A 77 -5.29 -6.62 -7.22
CA LYS A 77 -5.47 -6.25 -8.63
C LYS A 77 -5.99 -4.82 -8.77
N GLY A 78 -6.95 -4.41 -7.94
CA GLY A 78 -7.44 -3.03 -7.91
C GLY A 78 -6.35 -2.04 -7.49
N ALA A 79 -5.59 -2.35 -6.44
CA ALA A 79 -4.47 -1.53 -5.98
C ALA A 79 -3.37 -1.40 -7.05
N ALA A 80 -3.07 -2.48 -7.78
CA ALA A 80 -2.13 -2.49 -8.90
C ALA A 80 -2.58 -1.51 -10.01
N ALA A 81 -3.87 -1.54 -10.36
CA ALA A 81 -4.45 -0.62 -11.33
C ALA A 81 -4.36 0.85 -10.87
N VAL A 82 -4.68 1.15 -9.61
CA VAL A 82 -4.61 2.52 -9.05
C VAL A 82 -3.16 3.04 -9.02
N LEU A 83 -2.20 2.19 -8.66
CA LEU A 83 -0.78 2.57 -8.58
C LEU A 83 -0.06 2.59 -9.93
N GLY A 84 -0.65 2.00 -10.98
CA GLY A 84 0.01 1.79 -12.27
C GLY A 84 1.23 0.86 -12.16
N VAL A 85 1.15 -0.20 -11.34
CA VAL A 85 2.23 -1.19 -11.17
C VAL A 85 1.71 -2.61 -11.27
N SER A 86 2.60 -3.60 -11.38
CA SER A 86 2.20 -5.02 -11.37
C SER A 86 1.75 -5.48 -9.97
N GLU A 87 0.88 -6.50 -9.91
CA GLU A 87 0.41 -7.10 -8.64
C GLU A 87 1.56 -7.65 -7.78
N ARG A 88 2.60 -8.20 -8.42
CA ARG A 88 3.83 -8.64 -7.75
C ARG A 88 4.53 -7.47 -7.07
N ARG A 89 4.57 -6.30 -7.73
CA ARG A 89 5.16 -5.09 -7.13
C ARG A 89 4.34 -4.56 -5.96
N VAL A 90 3.01 -4.63 -6.04
CA VAL A 90 2.15 -4.31 -4.88
C VAL A 90 2.51 -5.21 -3.70
N THR A 91 2.63 -6.52 -3.92
CA THR A 91 3.01 -7.49 -2.87
C THR A 91 4.34 -7.11 -2.22
N GLN A 92 5.37 -6.81 -3.01
CA GLN A 92 6.66 -6.35 -2.48
C GLN A 92 6.56 -5.06 -1.66
N LEU A 93 5.71 -4.11 -2.06
CA LEU A 93 5.50 -2.87 -1.31
C LEU A 93 4.78 -3.13 0.01
N THR A 94 3.81 -4.04 0.01
CA THR A 94 3.11 -4.49 1.19
C THR A 94 4.07 -5.18 2.17
N ASP A 95 4.86 -6.13 1.70
CA ASP A 95 5.83 -6.87 2.52
C ASP A 95 6.94 -5.95 3.06
N ALA A 96 7.30 -4.90 2.31
CA ALA A 96 8.23 -3.86 2.76
C ALA A 96 7.60 -2.82 3.70
N GLY A 97 6.33 -2.97 4.09
CA GLY A 97 5.61 -2.04 4.97
C GLY A 97 5.37 -0.66 4.37
N ARG A 98 5.42 -0.53 3.03
CA ARG A 98 5.24 0.76 2.32
C ARG A 98 3.79 1.05 1.98
N VAL A 99 2.97 0.00 1.92
CA VAL A 99 1.54 0.10 1.62
C VAL A 99 0.79 -0.55 2.77
N PRO A 100 -0.07 0.20 3.50
CA PRO A 100 -0.92 -0.37 4.53
C PRO A 100 -1.95 -1.32 3.91
N TYR A 101 -2.22 -2.40 4.61
CA TYR A 101 -3.22 -3.39 4.22
C TYR A 101 -3.94 -3.89 5.46
N VAL A 102 -5.13 -4.47 5.24
CA VAL A 102 -5.87 -5.19 6.26
C VAL A 102 -6.10 -6.61 5.79
N GLU A 103 -5.90 -7.57 6.70
CA GLU A 103 -6.17 -8.98 6.44
C GLU A 103 -7.65 -9.27 6.65
N HIS A 104 -8.28 -9.80 5.61
CA HIS A 104 -9.62 -10.34 5.69
C HIS A 104 -9.57 -11.71 6.38
N ARG A 105 -10.68 -12.13 7.01
CA ARG A 105 -10.79 -13.45 7.66
C ARG A 105 -10.46 -14.64 6.75
N ASP A 106 -10.64 -14.46 5.44
CA ASP A 106 -10.38 -15.49 4.43
C ASP A 106 -8.88 -15.54 4.02
N GLY A 107 -8.01 -14.73 4.64
CA GLY A 107 -6.58 -14.62 4.31
C GLY A 107 -6.26 -13.65 3.17
N TRP A 108 -7.25 -12.90 2.68
CA TRP A 108 -7.07 -11.96 1.57
C TRP A 108 -6.55 -10.63 2.10
N ARG A 109 -5.57 -10.04 1.40
CA ARG A 109 -5.09 -8.69 1.70
C ARG A 109 -5.95 -7.66 0.98
N LEU A 110 -6.63 -6.83 1.75
CA LEU A 110 -7.43 -5.70 1.28
C LEU A 110 -6.70 -4.40 1.53
N TYR A 111 -6.87 -3.44 0.63
CA TYR A 111 -6.19 -2.17 0.68
C TYR A 111 -7.22 -1.05 0.71
N ARG A 112 -7.02 -0.02 1.54
CA ARG A 112 -7.90 1.16 1.49
C ARG A 112 -7.59 1.96 0.25
N ARG A 113 -8.60 2.23 -0.57
CA ARG A 113 -8.43 2.93 -1.84
C ARG A 113 -7.74 4.29 -1.68
N GLU A 114 -8.22 5.10 -0.73
CA GLU A 114 -7.67 6.44 -0.44
C GLU A 114 -6.17 6.39 -0.12
N GLN A 115 -5.73 5.41 0.68
CA GLN A 115 -4.32 5.26 1.03
C GLN A 115 -3.47 4.89 -0.18
N ILE A 116 -3.99 4.01 -1.05
CA ILE A 116 -3.32 3.64 -2.30
C ILE A 116 -3.20 4.85 -3.23
N GLU A 117 -4.24 5.67 -3.34
CA GLU A 117 -4.24 6.89 -4.14
C GLU A 117 -3.22 7.91 -3.62
N VAL A 118 -3.12 8.10 -2.29
CA VAL A 118 -2.10 8.96 -1.66
C VAL A 118 -0.69 8.46 -1.99
N VAL A 119 -0.43 7.16 -1.89
CA VAL A 119 0.86 6.57 -2.25
C VAL A 119 1.14 6.76 -3.75
N GLY A 120 0.15 6.56 -4.60
CA GLY A 120 0.25 6.78 -6.05
C GLY A 120 0.57 8.22 -6.40
N ASN A 121 -0.10 9.18 -5.76
CA ASN A 121 0.13 10.62 -5.92
C ASN A 121 1.55 11.00 -5.49
N ALA A 122 1.97 10.58 -4.30
CA ALA A 122 3.31 10.85 -3.80
C ALA A 122 4.41 10.33 -4.75
N ARG A 123 4.21 9.16 -5.38
CA ARG A 123 5.14 8.63 -6.39
C ARG A 123 5.16 9.50 -7.64
N ARG A 124 4.00 9.87 -8.19
CA ARG A 124 3.90 10.71 -9.39
C ARG A 124 4.60 12.05 -9.20
N THR A 125 4.39 12.72 -8.07
CA THR A 125 5.05 14.00 -7.75
C THR A 125 6.57 13.85 -7.71
N ARG A 126 7.11 12.78 -7.09
CA ARG A 126 8.56 12.54 -7.03
C ARG A 126 9.20 12.38 -8.41
N PHE A 127 8.52 11.74 -9.36
CA PHE A 127 9.07 11.56 -10.71
C PHE A 127 8.99 12.83 -11.57
N GLN A 128 7.95 13.66 -11.39
CA GLN A 128 7.82 14.93 -12.11
C GLN A 128 8.88 15.95 -11.69
N THR A 129 9.22 16.03 -10.40
CA THR A 129 10.28 16.94 -9.91
C THR A 129 11.63 16.65 -10.57
N THR A 130 11.95 15.39 -10.82
CA THR A 130 13.22 14.99 -11.44
C THR A 130 13.26 15.30 -12.94
N GLN A 131 12.12 15.32 -13.63
CA GLN A 131 12.08 15.65 -15.06
C GLN A 131 12.08 17.17 -15.32
N GLY A 132 11.43 17.98 -14.47
CA GLY A 132 11.39 19.44 -14.62
C GLY A 132 12.68 20.15 -14.18
N LYS A 133 13.46 19.52 -13.30
CA LYS A 133 14.75 20.06 -12.81
C LYS A 133 15.91 19.27 -13.40
N ARG A 134 15.95 19.09 -14.72
CA ARG A 134 17.24 18.97 -15.40
C ARG A 134 17.92 20.32 -15.28
N VAL A 135 18.50 20.59 -14.12
CA VAL A 135 19.63 21.53 -14.06
C VAL A 135 20.60 20.97 -15.11
N PRO A 136 20.93 21.71 -16.18
CA PRO A 136 21.96 21.27 -17.10
C PRO A 136 23.17 21.04 -16.21
N VAL A 137 23.49 19.76 -15.96
CA VAL A 137 24.74 19.42 -15.29
C VAL A 137 25.76 20.07 -16.22
N PRO A 138 26.49 21.12 -15.78
CA PRO A 138 27.50 21.71 -16.64
C PRO A 138 28.35 20.52 -17.02
N ARG A 139 28.40 20.20 -18.33
CA ARG A 139 29.31 19.21 -18.87
C ARG A 139 30.65 19.66 -18.32
N ARG A 140 31.12 19.02 -17.24
CA ARG A 140 32.49 19.20 -16.77
C ARG A 140 33.30 18.92 -18.01
N ALA A 141 33.94 19.96 -18.53
CA ALA A 141 34.84 19.86 -19.65
C ALA A 141 35.68 18.62 -19.39
N SER A 142 35.55 17.63 -20.27
CA SER A 142 36.27 16.37 -20.15
C SER A 142 37.72 16.73 -19.87
N PRO A 143 38.29 16.37 -18.71
CA PRO A 143 39.71 16.54 -18.54
C PRO A 143 40.31 15.65 -19.61
N GLY A 144 41.09 16.24 -20.52
CA GLY A 144 41.84 15.54 -21.54
C GLY A 144 42.85 14.61 -20.87
N TRP A 145 42.39 13.45 -20.40
CA TRP A 145 43.25 12.37 -19.97
C TRP A 145 43.81 11.75 -21.24
N ARG A 146 44.98 12.28 -21.58
CA ARG A 146 45.94 11.76 -22.54
C ARG A 146 45.94 10.24 -22.52
N ARG A 147 45.75 9.68 -23.72
CA ARG A 147 46.27 8.37 -24.11
C ARG A 147 47.75 8.31 -23.74
N ASN A 148 48.10 7.39 -22.87
CA ASN A 148 49.36 6.62 -22.84
C ASN A 148 48.92 5.23 -22.35
N ALA A 149 48.68 4.28 -23.25
CA ALA A 149 49.67 3.35 -23.76
C ALA A 149 50.02 2.24 -22.75
N SER A 150 49.89 1.01 -23.25
CA SER A 150 50.69 -0.19 -22.95
C SER A 150 50.13 -1.22 -21.97
N ALA A 151 49.73 -2.37 -22.55
CA ALA A 151 49.94 -3.76 -22.11
C ALA A 151 49.35 -4.18 -20.73
N THR A 152 48.82 -5.38 -20.48
CA THR A 152 49.31 -6.72 -20.83
C THR A 152 48.21 -7.75 -20.50
N ALA A 153 48.09 -8.76 -21.37
CA ALA A 153 47.57 -10.13 -21.21
C ALA A 153 46.07 -10.42 -20.88
N PRO A 154 45.45 -11.39 -21.61
CA PRO A 154 44.22 -12.05 -21.21
C PRO A 154 44.51 -13.17 -20.20
N THR A 155 43.95 -13.06 -18.98
CA THR A 155 43.94 -14.18 -18.03
C THR A 155 42.73 -15.05 -18.31
N THR A 156 42.99 -16.22 -18.90
CA THR A 156 42.04 -17.32 -19.05
C THR A 156 41.59 -17.80 -17.67
N TYR A 157 40.32 -17.55 -17.31
CA TYR A 157 39.73 -18.09 -16.09
C TYR A 157 39.06 -19.42 -16.40
N THR A 158 39.80 -20.52 -16.20
CA THR A 158 39.27 -21.88 -16.21
C THR A 158 38.36 -22.07 -15.00
N ARG A 159 37.05 -22.26 -15.24
CA ARG A 159 36.08 -22.61 -14.19
C ARG A 159 36.29 -24.06 -13.74
N PRO A 160 36.40 -24.35 -12.43
CA PRO A 160 36.32 -25.71 -11.94
C PRO A 160 34.87 -26.23 -12.07
N ARG A 161 34.74 -27.38 -12.71
CA ARG A 161 33.51 -28.15 -12.90
C ARG A 161 33.23 -28.89 -11.58
N CYS A 162 32.25 -28.42 -10.79
CA CYS A 162 31.77 -29.18 -9.65
C CYS A 162 30.81 -30.27 -10.15
N THR A 163 31.35 -31.47 -10.30
CA THR A 163 30.58 -32.72 -10.30
C THR A 163 30.26 -33.07 -8.85
N SER A 164 29.00 -32.96 -8.46
CA SER A 164 28.47 -33.65 -7.28
C SER A 164 27.50 -34.72 -7.78
N GLU A 165 28.08 -35.86 -8.12
CA GLU A 165 27.44 -37.16 -7.99
C GLU A 165 27.43 -37.53 -6.50
N ALA A 166 26.27 -37.89 -5.99
CA ALA A 166 26.04 -38.73 -4.80
C ALA A 166 24.51 -38.85 -4.70
N GLU A 167 23.93 -39.94 -5.20
CA GLU A 167 23.79 -41.24 -4.54
C GLU A 167 22.48 -41.31 -3.73
N THR A 168 21.57 -42.11 -4.31
CA THR A 168 20.57 -43.00 -3.71
C THR A 168 19.44 -42.41 -2.87
#